data_AF-A0A6C0LFB3-F1
#
_entry.id   AF-A0A6C0LFB3-F1
#
_cell.length_a   1.000
_cell.length_b   1.000
_cell.length_c   1.000
_cell.angle_alpha   90.00
_cell.angle_beta   90.00
_cell.angle_gamma   90.00
#
_symmetry.space_group_name_H-M   'P 1'
#
loop_
_entity.id
_entity.type
_entity.pdbx_description
1 polymer ?
#
loop_
_entity_poly.entity_id
_entity_poly.type
_entity_poly.pdbx_seq_one_letter_code
_entity_poly.pdbx_strand_id
1 'polypeptide(L)'
;MNLQIEKEKGEEKENITVCCMCERDISISLVPRKCLEKHGRKAHQICKDCWFSDFAQEHNSHDCPGCKKGQPFTQVKAISLIDLTQ
;
A
#
# COMPACT_ATOMS: atom_id res chain seq x y z
N MET A 1 22.23 38.91 -13.86
CA MET A 1 21.28 37.94 -14.45
C MET A 1 20.89 36.99 -13.33
N ASN A 2 19.70 37.17 -12.76
CA ASN A 2 19.22 36.35 -11.66
C ASN A 2 18.56 35.10 -12.25
N LEU A 3 19.19 33.94 -12.04
CA LEU A 3 18.65 32.65 -12.45
C LEU A 3 17.61 32.24 -11.41
N GLN A 4 16.33 32.45 -11.72
CA GLN A 4 15.22 31.89 -10.95
C GLN A 4 15.11 30.41 -11.32
N ILE A 5 15.58 29.54 -10.42
CA ILE A 5 15.37 28.09 -10.53
C ILE A 5 13.95 27.83 -10.05
N GLU A 6 13.04 27.66 -11.00
CA GLU A 6 11.66 27.23 -10.74
C GLU A 6 11.70 25.79 -10.24
N LYS A 7 11.39 25.60 -8.95
CA LYS A 7 11.21 24.26 -8.37
C LYS A 7 9.87 23.72 -8.87
N GLU A 8 9.93 22.83 -9.86
CA GLU A 8 8.80 21.99 -10.23
C GLU A 8 8.37 21.18 -9.00
N LYS A 9 7.21 21.52 -8.43
CA LYS A 9 6.55 20.70 -7.41
C LYS A 9 6.04 19.44 -8.11
N GLY A 10 6.88 18.40 -8.17
CA GLY A 10 6.41 17.06 -8.47
C GLY A 10 5.35 16.68 -7.44
N GLU A 11 4.11 16.47 -7.88
CA GLU A 11 3.07 15.91 -7.03
C GLU A 11 3.49 14.48 -6.66
N GLU A 12 4.05 14.30 -5.47
CA GLU A 12 4.22 12.98 -4.87
C GLU A 12 2.82 12.39 -4.70
N LYS A 13 2.36 11.60 -5.69
CA LYS A 13 1.15 10.80 -5.57
C LYS A 13 1.39 9.80 -4.44
N GLU A 14 1.00 10.19 -3.23
CA GLU A 14 0.92 9.27 -2.10
C GLU A 14 0.06 8.09 -2.56
N ASN A 15 0.66 6.90 -2.61
CA ASN A 15 -0.09 5.68 -2.91
C ASN A 15 -0.93 5.35 -1.69
N ILE A 16 -2.09 6.01 -1.58
CA ILE A 16 -3.08 5.72 -0.55
C ILE A 16 -3.58 4.30 -0.78
N THR A 17 -3.34 3.43 0.20
CA THR A 17 -3.85 2.07 0.24
C THR A 17 -4.78 1.89 1.42
N VAL A 18 -5.61 0.84 1.42
CA VAL A 18 -6.61 0.59 2.47
C VAL A 18 -6.13 -0.56 3.36
N CYS A 19 -6.19 -0.38 4.68
CA CYS A 19 -5.92 -1.45 5.64
C CYS A 19 -6.99 -2.55 5.55
N CYS A 20 -6.60 -3.82 5.37
CA CYS A 20 -7.54 -4.94 5.27
C CYS A 20 -8.19 -5.36 6.61
N MET A 21 -7.73 -4.78 7.72
CA MET A 21 -8.29 -5.05 9.06
C MET A 21 -9.32 -4.00 9.47
N CYS A 22 -8.99 -2.72 9.34
CA CYS A 22 -9.82 -1.60 9.82
C CYS A 22 -10.33 -0.66 8.71
N GLU A 23 -10.03 -0.94 7.45
CA GLU A 23 -10.58 -0.24 6.28
C GLU A 23 -10.25 1.27 6.20
N ARG A 24 -9.26 1.71 6.98
CA ARG A 24 -8.73 3.08 6.92
C ARG A 24 -7.69 3.22 5.80
N ASP A 25 -7.72 4.37 5.15
CA ASP A 25 -6.68 4.83 4.23
C ASP A 25 -5.35 5.02 4.98
N ILE A 26 -4.27 4.51 4.38
CA ILE A 26 -2.92 4.56 4.94
C ILE A 26 -1.89 4.87 3.86
N SER A 27 -0.90 5.67 4.24
CA SER A 27 0.28 5.98 3.42
C SER A 27 1.46 5.04 3.68
N ILE A 28 1.52 4.43 4.87
CA ILE A 28 2.54 3.46 5.26
C ILE A 28 1.87 2.20 5.80
N SER A 29 2.27 1.06 5.26
CA SER A 29 1.64 -0.23 5.55
C SER A 29 2.65 -1.37 5.66
N LEU A 30 2.21 -2.45 6.29
CA LEU A 30 2.92 -3.72 6.41
C LEU A 30 2.12 -4.80 5.67
N VAL A 31 2.83 -5.79 5.13
CA VAL A 31 2.22 -6.85 4.32
C VAL A 31 2.42 -8.20 5.02
N PRO A 32 1.35 -8.98 5.25
CA PRO A 32 1.50 -10.37 5.69
C PRO A 32 2.36 -11.17 4.71
N ARG A 33 3.43 -11.81 5.21
CA ARG A 33 4.39 -12.53 4.36
C ARG A 33 3.74 -13.53 3.40
N LYS A 34 2.82 -14.37 3.90
CA LYS A 34 2.09 -15.33 3.06
C LYS A 34 1.26 -14.67 1.96
N CYS A 35 0.69 -13.49 2.24
CA CYS A 35 -0.04 -12.71 1.24
C CYS A 35 0.91 -12.18 0.17
N LEU A 36 2.06 -11.65 0.58
CA LEU A 36 3.10 -11.15 -0.32
C LEU A 36 3.63 -12.25 -1.24
N GLU A 37 3.95 -13.42 -0.70
CA GLU A 37 4.45 -14.57 -1.47
C GLU A 37 3.41 -15.03 -2.52
N LYS A 38 2.11 -14.96 -2.20
CA LYS A 38 1.03 -15.42 -3.08
C LYS A 38 0.59 -14.38 -4.11
N HIS A 39 0.56 -13.09 -3.74
CA HIS A 39 -0.09 -12.03 -4.53
C HIS A 39 0.87 -10.90 -4.97
N GLY A 40 2.12 -10.91 -4.50
CA GLY A 40 3.14 -9.92 -4.84
C GLY A 40 2.68 -8.49 -4.53
N ARG A 41 2.81 -7.58 -5.50
CA ARG A 41 2.44 -6.16 -5.36
C ARG A 41 0.95 -5.92 -5.09
N LYS A 42 0.10 -6.93 -5.31
CA LYS A 42 -1.35 -6.86 -5.05
C LYS A 42 -1.72 -7.33 -3.64
N ALA A 43 -0.75 -7.74 -2.81
CA ALA A 43 -1.02 -8.21 -1.47
C ALA A 43 -1.78 -7.18 -0.61
N HIS A 44 -2.60 -7.68 0.30
CA HIS A 44 -3.34 -6.84 1.24
C HIS A 44 -2.39 -6.16 2.22
N GLN A 45 -2.69 -4.91 2.49
CA GLN A 45 -1.91 -4.03 3.35
C GLN A 45 -2.58 -3.93 4.72
N ILE A 46 -1.78 -3.85 5.79
CA ILE A 46 -2.24 -3.67 7.16
C ILE A 46 -1.55 -2.42 7.72
N CYS A 47 -2.30 -1.55 8.39
CA CYS A 47 -1.73 -0.37 9.05
C CYS A 47 -0.86 -0.79 10.25
N LYS A 48 0.08 0.07 10.64
CA LYS A 48 0.96 -0.22 11.79
C LYS A 48 0.18 -0.50 13.07
N ASP A 49 -0.89 0.25 13.34
CA ASP A 49 -1.72 0.06 14.52
C ASP A 49 -2.27 -1.38 14.59
N CYS A 50 -3.01 -1.80 13.55
CA CYS A 50 -3.60 -3.14 13.49
C CYS A 50 -2.54 -4.24 13.44
N TRP A 51 -1.35 -3.95 12.88
CA TRP A 51 -0.25 -4.89 12.86
C TRP A 51 0.20 -5.23 14.28
N PHE A 52 0.55 -4.22 15.08
CA PHE A 52 1.10 -4.44 16.42
C PHE A 52 0.03 -4.70 17.49
N SER A 53 -1.19 -4.20 17.30
CA SER A 53 -2.28 -4.40 18.26
C SER A 53 -2.88 -5.80 18.19
N ASP A 54 -2.90 -6.43 17.01
CA ASP A 54 -3.64 -7.67 16.78
C ASP A 54 -2.86 -8.64 15.89
N PHE A 55 -2.51 -8.29 14.65
CA PHE A 55 -1.96 -9.25 13.68
C PHE A 55 -0.65 -9.94 14.13
N ALA A 56 0.26 -9.21 14.77
CA ALA A 56 1.58 -9.70 15.17
C ALA A 56 1.62 -10.33 16.58
N GLN A 57 0.47 -10.48 17.24
CA GLN A 57 0.38 -11.13 18.55
C GLN A 57 0.65 -12.64 18.41
N GLU A 58 1.43 -13.23 19.31
CA GLU A 58 1.92 -14.63 19.19
C GLU A 58 0.80 -15.68 19.11
N HIS A 59 -0.37 -15.39 19.69
CA HIS A 59 -1.51 -16.28 19.71
C HIS A 59 -2.47 -16.11 18.52
N ASN A 60 -2.13 -15.24 17.56
CA ASN A 60 -2.96 -14.99 16.40
C ASN A 60 -2.48 -15.72 15.14
N SER A 61 -3.45 -15.99 14.27
CA SER A 61 -3.16 -16.52 12.94
C SER A 61 -2.53 -15.44 12.08
N HIS A 62 -1.27 -15.64 11.69
CA HIS A 62 -0.54 -14.79 10.74
C HIS A 62 -0.97 -14.99 9.27
N ASP A 63 -2.14 -15.59 9.05
CA ASP A 63 -2.75 -15.65 7.73
C ASP A 63 -3.41 -14.30 7.41
N CYS A 64 -3.35 -13.90 6.15
CA CYS A 64 -3.86 -12.60 5.73
C CYS A 64 -5.36 -12.42 6.02
N PRO A 65 -5.76 -11.41 6.82
CA PRO A 65 -7.16 -11.13 7.12
C PRO A 65 -7.96 -10.75 5.86
N GLY A 66 -7.36 -9.96 4.97
CA GLY A 66 -7.97 -9.59 3.69
C GLY A 66 -8.30 -10.79 2.81
N CYS A 67 -7.38 -11.76 2.70
CA CYS A 67 -7.63 -13.00 1.96
C CYS A 67 -8.78 -13.83 2.58
N LYS A 68 -8.82 -13.94 3.92
CA LYS A 68 -9.89 -14.67 4.62
C LYS A 68 -11.26 -14.03 4.40
N LYS A 69 -11.31 -12.70 4.34
CA LYS A 69 -12.53 -11.92 4.10
C LYS A 69 -12.92 -11.84 2.61
N GLY A 70 -12.07 -12.32 1.69
CA GLY A 70 -12.30 -12.14 0.26
C GLY A 70 -12.27 -10.67 -0.20
N GLN A 71 -11.54 -9.81 0.52
CA GLN A 71 -11.47 -8.39 0.19
C GLN A 71 -10.71 -8.15 -1.14
N PRO A 72 -11.07 -7.10 -1.90
CA PRO A 72 -10.34 -6.74 -3.11
C PRO A 72 -8.87 -6.44 -2.78
N PHE A 73 -7.99 -6.81 -3.70
CA PHE A 73 -6.56 -6.52 -3.58
C PHE A 73 -6.28 -5.03 -3.72
N THR A 74 -5.14 -4.59 -3.16
CA THR A 74 -4.65 -3.23 -3.32
C THR A 74 -4.60 -2.88 -4.81
N GLN A 75 -5.43 -1.93 -5.23
CA GLN A 75 -5.44 -1.44 -6.60
C GLN A 75 -4.22 -0.54 -6.77
N VAL A 76 -3.16 -1.07 -7.36
CA VAL A 76 -2.06 -0.24 -7.85
C VAL A 76 -2.64 0.57 -9.00
N LYS A 77 -2.90 1.86 -8.81
CA LYS A 77 -3.29 2.75 -9.92
C LYS A 77 -2.21 2.62 -10.98
N ALA A 78 -2.59 2.12 -12.15
CA ALA A 78 -1.69 2.02 -13.29
C ALA A 78 -1.13 3.43 -13.54
N ILE A 79 0.19 3.58 -13.42
CA ILE A 79 0.86 4.76 -13.95
C ILE A 79 0.63 4.67 -15.44
N SER A 80 -0.18 5.59 -15.99
CA SER A 80 -0.26 5.79 -17.42
C SER A 80 1.17 6.10 -17.88
N LEU A 81 1.82 5.15 -18.54
CA LEU A 81 3.08 5.38 -19.25
C LEU A 81 2.78 6.49 -20.26
N ILE A 82 3.26 7.70 -19.98
CA ILE A 82 3.27 8.77 -20.96
C ILE A 82 4.38 8.38 -21.93
N ASP A 83 3.99 7.99 -23.14
CA ASP A 83 4.92 7.78 -24.24
C ASP A 83 5.54 9.13 -24.59
N LEU A 84 6.85 9.27 -24.33
CA LEU A 84 7.62 10.49 -24.59
C LEU A 84 8.32 10.44 -25.96
N THR A 85 7.89 9.58 -26.90
CA THR A 85 8.36 9.68 -28.28
C THR A 85 7.57 10.74 -29.05
N GLN A 86 8.08 11.97 -29.07
CA GLN A 86 7.77 12.99 -30.08
C GLN A 86 9.05 13.54 -30.68
#